data_AF-A0A4Y9MGU7-F1
#
_entry.id   AF-A0A4Y9MGU7-F1
#
_cell.length_a   1.000
_cell.length_b   1.000
_cell.length_c   1.000
_cell.angle_alpha   90.00
_cell.angle_beta   90.00
_cell.angle_gamma   90.00
#
_symmetry.space_group_name_H-M   'P 1'
#
loop_
_entity.id
_entity.type
_entity.pdbx_description
1 polymer ?
#
loop_
_entity_poly.entity_id
_entity_poly.type
_entity_poly.pdbx_seq_one_letter_code
_entity_poly.pdbx_strand_id
1 'polypeptide(L)'
;MLGETIAAIAPRDAAAERAARDRLDRMTKPPGSLGVLEDVAAQLAGTAGVCPPPLPTPAAVAVFAGDHGVHAQGVTPWPQEVTAQMVANFARGGAVVNAFAAQLGADVVVVDVGVATPYAVEPSPALMSRKVRYGTADLAAGPAMTLEEARRAVEVGIEVATELAAEHGCLVTGDMGITNTTASAALVCAFTGADPAAATGRGTGVDDPTLARKVEVVARANARVPERPTTPEAALAVLAEVGGLEHAALAGFVL
;
A
#
# COMPACT_ATOMS: atom_id res chain seq x y z
N MET A 1 16.43 9.35 7.22
CA MET A 1 15.68 8.27 6.54
C MET A 1 14.87 8.76 5.37
N LEU A 2 13.63 9.25 5.53
CA LEU A 2 12.73 9.54 4.38
C LEU A 2 13.37 10.41 3.28
N GLY A 3 14.01 11.52 3.64
CA GLY A 3 14.67 12.40 2.67
C GLY A 3 15.86 11.74 1.95
N GLU A 4 16.59 10.86 2.63
CA GLU A 4 17.71 10.10 2.06
C GLU A 4 17.20 9.03 1.09
N THR A 5 16.13 8.32 1.46
CA THR A 5 15.46 7.34 0.59
C THR A 5 14.97 8.01 -0.70
N ILE A 6 14.24 9.13 -0.60
CA ILE A 6 13.78 9.88 -1.78
C ILE A 6 14.95 10.32 -2.67
N ALA A 7 16.04 10.81 -2.07
CA ALA A 7 17.22 11.25 -2.81
C ALA A 7 17.99 10.10 -3.49
N ALA A 8 17.84 8.87 -2.99
CA ALA A 8 18.49 7.68 -3.56
C ALA A 8 17.74 7.08 -4.76
N ILE A 9 16.46 7.43 -4.96
CA ILE A 9 15.66 6.93 -6.09
C ILE A 9 16.23 7.47 -7.41
N ALA A 10 16.65 6.54 -8.29
CA ALA A 10 17.20 6.85 -9.60
C ALA A 10 16.24 6.41 -10.73
N PRO A 11 16.30 7.06 -11.91
CA PRO A 11 15.60 6.56 -13.08
C PRO A 11 16.16 5.19 -13.51
N ARG A 12 15.32 4.37 -14.15
CA ARG A 12 15.73 3.11 -14.77
C ARG A 12 16.85 3.31 -15.80
N ASP A 13 17.74 2.33 -15.91
CA ASP A 13 18.85 2.35 -16.88
C ASP A 13 18.32 2.18 -18.32
N ALA A 14 18.30 3.30 -19.05
CA ALA A 14 17.80 3.32 -20.42
C ALA A 14 18.63 2.47 -21.40
N ALA A 15 19.91 2.22 -21.13
CA ALA A 15 20.74 1.35 -21.97
C ALA A 15 20.38 -0.13 -21.76
N ALA A 16 20.15 -0.55 -20.52
CA ALA A 16 19.67 -1.89 -20.20
C ALA A 16 18.27 -2.15 -20.77
N GLU A 17 17.36 -1.17 -20.70
CA GLU A 17 16.02 -1.27 -21.34
C GLU A 17 16.13 -1.46 -22.86
N ARG A 18 16.97 -0.66 -23.53
CA ARG A 18 17.21 -0.81 -24.98
C ARG A 18 17.82 -2.16 -25.33
N ALA A 19 18.82 -2.61 -24.57
CA ALA A 19 19.44 -3.91 -24.78
C ALA A 19 18.44 -5.07 -24.64
N ALA A 20 17.48 -4.96 -23.73
CA ALA A 20 16.39 -5.92 -23.57
C ALA A 20 15.42 -5.91 -24.76
N ARG A 21 15.01 -4.74 -25.26
CA ARG A 21 14.17 -4.62 -26.46
C ARG A 21 14.86 -5.20 -27.70
N ASP A 22 16.12 -4.83 -27.93
CA ASP A 22 16.94 -5.37 -29.02
C ASP A 22 17.08 -6.90 -28.94
N ARG A 23 17.22 -7.45 -27.72
CA ARG A 23 17.27 -8.89 -27.50
C ARG A 23 15.94 -9.54 -27.86
N LEU A 24 14.81 -8.98 -27.43
CA LEU A 24 13.47 -9.49 -27.70
C LEU A 24 13.14 -9.49 -29.20
N ASP A 25 13.55 -8.47 -29.94
CA ASP A 25 13.34 -8.37 -31.40
C ASP A 25 14.12 -9.43 -32.19
N ARG A 26 15.23 -9.93 -31.64
CA ARG A 26 16.02 -11.02 -32.24
C ARG A 26 15.51 -12.42 -31.89
N MET A 27 14.56 -12.55 -30.96
CA MET A 27 14.02 -13.86 -30.59
C MET A 27 13.14 -14.41 -31.73
N THR A 28 13.00 -15.74 -31.80
CA THR A 28 12.18 -16.42 -32.80
C THR A 28 10.69 -16.22 -32.54
N LYS A 29 10.20 -15.01 -32.77
CA LYS A 29 8.81 -14.55 -32.63
C LYS A 29 8.58 -13.36 -33.57
N PRO A 30 7.34 -13.11 -34.04
CA PRO A 30 7.04 -11.84 -34.67
C PRO A 30 7.31 -10.68 -33.70
N PRO A 31 7.83 -9.53 -34.17
CA PRO A 31 8.04 -8.35 -33.33
C PRO A 31 6.75 -7.96 -32.58
N GLY A 32 6.86 -7.72 -31.27
CA GLY A 32 5.73 -7.33 -30.40
C GLY A 32 4.71 -8.44 -30.10
N SER A 33 4.89 -9.68 -30.56
CA SER A 33 3.87 -10.72 -30.41
C SER A 33 3.62 -11.17 -28.97
N LEU A 34 4.50 -10.84 -28.01
CA LEU A 34 4.31 -11.16 -26.59
C LEU A 34 3.65 -10.00 -25.81
N GLY A 35 3.36 -8.88 -26.47
CA GLY A 35 2.65 -7.73 -25.89
C GLY A 35 3.30 -7.22 -24.61
N VAL A 36 2.52 -7.11 -23.53
CA VAL A 36 2.93 -6.57 -22.22
C VAL A 36 4.16 -7.29 -21.64
N LEU A 37 4.39 -8.58 -21.97
CA LEU A 37 5.56 -9.30 -21.49
C LEU A 37 6.89 -8.70 -21.99
N GLU A 38 6.89 -8.10 -23.19
CA GLU A 38 8.08 -7.43 -23.74
C GLU A 38 8.39 -6.15 -22.97
N ASP A 39 7.35 -5.39 -22.59
CA ASP A 39 7.49 -4.18 -21.80
C ASP A 39 7.93 -4.48 -20.36
N VAL A 40 7.38 -5.52 -19.74
CA VAL A 40 7.81 -5.96 -18.40
C VAL A 40 9.27 -6.43 -18.42
N ALA A 41 9.68 -7.20 -19.44
CA ALA A 41 11.07 -7.65 -19.56
C ALA A 41 12.05 -6.49 -19.73
N ALA A 42 11.70 -5.48 -20.55
CA ALA A 42 12.49 -4.27 -20.70
C ALA A 42 12.56 -3.48 -19.39
N GLN A 43 11.42 -3.31 -18.70
CA GLN A 43 11.35 -2.63 -17.41
C GLN A 43 12.23 -3.28 -16.36
N LEU A 44 12.19 -4.60 -16.22
CA LEU A 44 13.04 -5.33 -15.27
C LEU A 44 14.52 -5.14 -15.58
N ALA A 45 14.91 -5.15 -16.86
CA ALA A 45 16.29 -4.86 -17.26
C ALA A 45 16.72 -3.44 -16.88
N GLY A 46 15.85 -2.46 -17.10
CA GLY A 46 16.07 -1.07 -16.71
C GLY A 46 16.20 -0.89 -15.19
N THR A 47 15.34 -1.55 -14.41
CA THR A 47 15.41 -1.51 -12.94
C THR A 47 16.68 -2.18 -12.43
N ALA A 48 17.09 -3.31 -13.01
CA ALA A 48 18.28 -4.04 -12.59
C ALA A 48 19.60 -3.45 -13.14
N GLY A 49 19.54 -2.54 -14.11
CA GLY A 49 20.72 -2.00 -14.80
C GLY A 49 21.45 -3.00 -15.69
N VAL A 50 20.84 -4.14 -16.02
CA VAL A 50 21.49 -5.24 -16.75
C VAL A 50 20.52 -6.01 -17.63
N CYS A 51 21.01 -6.50 -18.77
CA CYS A 51 20.27 -7.37 -19.69
C CYS A 51 21.02 -8.69 -19.94
N PRO A 52 20.39 -9.86 -19.74
CA PRO A 52 19.05 -10.04 -19.19
C PRO A 52 18.99 -9.65 -17.69
N PRO A 53 17.84 -9.20 -17.17
CA PRO A 53 17.69 -8.95 -15.75
C PRO A 53 17.77 -10.26 -14.94
N PRO A 54 18.20 -10.20 -13.66
CA PRO A 54 18.02 -11.32 -12.73
C PRO A 54 16.53 -11.64 -12.57
N LEU A 55 16.22 -12.90 -12.25
CA LEU A 55 14.85 -13.29 -11.95
C LEU A 55 14.39 -12.65 -10.63
N PRO A 56 13.19 -12.05 -10.57
CA PRO A 56 12.70 -11.37 -9.37
C PRO A 56 12.13 -12.41 -8.37
N THR A 57 12.99 -13.27 -7.83
CA THR A 57 12.63 -14.40 -6.95
C THR A 57 13.69 -14.60 -5.84
N PRO A 58 13.31 -15.05 -4.62
CA PRO A 58 11.93 -15.22 -4.14
C PRO A 58 11.22 -13.86 -4.03
N ALA A 59 9.88 -13.91 -4.01
CA ALA A 59 9.05 -12.73 -3.80
C ALA A 59 8.54 -12.68 -2.35
N ALA A 60 8.36 -11.48 -1.80
CA ALA A 60 7.68 -11.29 -0.52
C ALA A 60 6.45 -10.39 -0.70
N VAL A 61 5.34 -10.80 -0.09
CA VAL A 61 4.12 -10.01 0.05
C VAL A 61 4.11 -9.37 1.44
N ALA A 62 4.16 -8.04 1.51
CA ALA A 62 4.00 -7.29 2.75
C ALA A 62 2.57 -6.73 2.84
N VAL A 63 1.80 -7.23 3.80
CA VAL A 63 0.43 -6.78 4.09
C VAL A 63 0.45 -5.82 5.27
N PHE A 64 0.24 -4.53 5.02
CA PHE A 64 0.23 -3.51 6.07
C PHE A 64 -1.15 -3.40 6.71
N ALA A 65 -1.21 -3.51 8.04
CA ALA A 65 -2.45 -3.51 8.80
C ALA A 65 -2.60 -2.29 9.71
N GLY A 66 -3.78 -1.64 9.64
CA GLY A 66 -4.11 -0.46 10.42
C GLY A 66 -5.62 -0.27 10.56
N ASP A 67 -6.06 0.12 11.76
CA ASP A 67 -7.47 0.47 12.00
C ASP A 67 -7.73 1.95 11.81
N HIS A 68 -8.98 2.29 11.50
CA HIS A 68 -9.39 3.65 11.18
C HIS A 68 -10.50 4.16 12.09
N GLY A 69 -10.31 5.37 12.64
CA GLY A 69 -11.30 6.01 13.52
C GLY A 69 -12.61 6.35 12.81
N VAL A 70 -12.58 6.48 11.48
CA VAL A 70 -13.78 6.71 10.64
C VAL A 70 -14.81 5.58 10.72
N HIS A 71 -14.44 4.43 11.29
CA HIS A 71 -15.37 3.37 11.67
C HIS A 71 -16.55 3.89 12.50
N ALA A 72 -16.32 4.88 13.38
CA ALA A 72 -17.35 5.52 14.20
C ALA A 72 -18.47 6.20 13.37
N GLN A 73 -18.22 6.50 12.09
CA GLN A 73 -19.20 7.08 11.18
C GLN A 73 -20.09 6.02 10.51
N GLY A 74 -19.99 4.73 10.84
CA GLY A 74 -20.88 3.70 10.29
C GLY A 74 -20.77 3.55 8.76
N VAL A 75 -19.54 3.62 8.24
CA VAL A 75 -19.20 3.50 6.82
C VAL A 75 -18.93 2.05 6.36
N THR A 76 -19.21 1.09 7.24
CA THR A 76 -19.08 -0.36 7.01
C THR A 76 -20.05 -1.10 7.92
N PRO A 77 -20.57 -2.27 7.51
CA PRO A 77 -21.30 -3.17 8.41
C PRO A 77 -20.39 -4.03 9.29
N TRP A 78 -19.08 -4.08 8.97
CA TRP A 78 -18.13 -4.96 9.65
C TRP A 78 -17.63 -4.36 10.97
N PRO A 79 -17.50 -5.17 12.05
CA PRO A 79 -16.89 -4.71 13.28
C PRO A 79 -15.40 -4.46 13.08
N GLN A 80 -14.83 -3.49 13.82
CA GLN A 80 -13.42 -3.10 13.71
C GLN A 80 -12.46 -4.27 14.03
N GLU A 81 -12.87 -5.15 14.95
CA GLU A 81 -12.09 -6.34 15.38
C GLU A 81 -11.74 -7.29 14.22
N VAL A 82 -12.42 -7.21 13.08
CA VAL A 82 -12.10 -8.02 11.88
C VAL A 82 -10.67 -7.74 11.39
N THR A 83 -10.15 -6.51 11.55
CA THR A 83 -8.75 -6.19 11.23
C THR A 83 -7.80 -7.12 12.00
N ALA A 84 -7.98 -7.20 13.32
CA ALA A 84 -7.18 -8.04 14.22
C ALA A 84 -7.35 -9.55 13.91
N GLN A 85 -8.57 -9.98 13.60
CA GLN A 85 -8.84 -11.37 13.18
C GLN A 85 -8.08 -11.73 11.88
N MET A 86 -8.06 -10.81 10.91
CA MET A 86 -7.37 -11.02 9.65
C MET A 86 -5.84 -11.02 9.80
N VAL A 87 -5.28 -10.14 10.63
CA VAL A 87 -3.85 -10.17 10.99
C VAL A 87 -3.46 -11.55 11.52
N ALA A 88 -4.26 -12.08 12.44
CA ALA A 88 -4.05 -13.41 12.99
C ALA A 88 -4.27 -14.54 11.95
N ASN A 89 -5.10 -14.31 10.93
CA ASN A 89 -5.30 -15.25 9.83
C ASN A 89 -4.11 -15.25 8.84
N PHE A 90 -3.59 -14.07 8.47
CA PHE A 90 -2.41 -13.92 7.61
C PHE A 90 -1.19 -14.59 8.23
N ALA A 91 -0.93 -14.32 9.52
CA ALA A 91 0.20 -14.88 10.24
C ALA A 91 0.14 -16.42 10.40
N ARG A 92 -1.06 -17.00 10.33
CA ARG A 92 -1.28 -18.46 10.35
C ARG A 92 -1.32 -19.10 8.97
N GLY A 93 -1.17 -18.32 7.89
CA GLY A 93 -1.21 -18.83 6.52
C GLY A 93 -2.62 -19.11 5.99
N GLY A 94 -3.68 -18.61 6.63
CA GLY A 94 -5.07 -19.01 6.33
C GLY A 94 -5.84 -18.07 5.41
N ALA A 95 -5.25 -16.96 4.92
CA ALA A 95 -5.94 -16.03 4.04
C ALA A 95 -5.72 -16.35 2.56
N VAL A 96 -6.55 -15.75 1.69
CA VAL A 96 -6.48 -15.94 0.24
C VAL A 96 -5.11 -15.54 -0.33
N VAL A 97 -4.50 -14.46 0.19
CA VAL A 97 -3.16 -14.04 -0.21
C VAL A 97 -2.10 -15.10 0.13
N ASN A 98 -2.24 -15.82 1.25
CA ASN A 98 -1.34 -16.92 1.60
C ASN A 98 -1.46 -18.08 0.61
N ALA A 99 -2.68 -18.40 0.17
CA ALA A 99 -2.89 -19.43 -0.85
C ALA A 99 -2.24 -19.06 -2.19
N PHE A 100 -2.35 -17.81 -2.64
CA PHE A 100 -1.67 -17.33 -3.85
C PHE A 100 -0.15 -17.33 -3.69
N ALA A 101 0.36 -16.82 -2.57
CA ALA A 101 1.79 -16.76 -2.30
C ALA A 101 2.41 -18.16 -2.25
N ALA A 102 1.75 -19.13 -1.61
CA ALA A 102 2.19 -20.52 -1.57
C ALA A 102 2.32 -21.16 -2.96
N GLN A 103 1.41 -20.85 -3.90
CA GLN A 103 1.49 -21.32 -5.29
C GLN A 103 2.70 -20.75 -6.04
N LEU A 104 3.13 -19.55 -5.67
CA LEU A 104 4.24 -18.84 -6.30
C LEU A 104 5.58 -19.02 -5.57
N GLY A 105 5.59 -19.72 -4.43
CA GLY A 105 6.76 -19.79 -3.55
C GLY A 105 7.17 -18.44 -2.97
N ALA A 106 6.20 -17.55 -2.77
CA ALA A 106 6.40 -16.24 -2.16
C ALA A 106 6.11 -16.27 -0.67
N ASP A 107 6.85 -15.49 0.10
CA ASP A 107 6.60 -15.30 1.53
C ASP A 107 5.50 -14.27 1.75
N VAL A 108 4.74 -14.41 2.85
CA VAL A 108 3.75 -13.42 3.28
C VAL A 108 4.13 -12.94 4.67
N VAL A 109 4.34 -11.65 4.80
CA VAL A 109 4.51 -10.99 6.09
C VAL A 109 3.39 -9.99 6.31
N VAL A 110 2.73 -10.06 7.46
CA VAL A 110 1.79 -9.02 7.90
C VAL A 110 2.54 -8.04 8.80
N VAL A 111 2.38 -6.75 8.53
CA VAL A 111 3.01 -5.66 9.28
C VAL A 111 1.92 -4.90 10.02
N ASP A 112 1.88 -5.02 11.34
CA ASP A 112 0.98 -4.22 12.16
C ASP A 112 1.57 -2.83 12.38
N VAL A 113 1.01 -1.85 11.67
CA VAL A 113 1.37 -0.44 11.79
C VAL A 113 0.40 0.29 12.71
N GLY A 114 -0.84 -0.17 12.82
CA GLY A 114 -1.91 0.63 13.40
C GLY A 114 -3.14 -0.12 13.94
N VAL A 115 -3.08 -1.43 14.18
CA VAL A 115 -4.26 -2.20 14.62
C VAL A 115 -4.67 -1.78 16.03
N ALA A 116 -5.94 -1.43 16.24
CA ALA A 116 -6.45 -0.92 17.50
C ALA A 116 -6.80 -2.04 18.48
N THR A 117 -7.39 -3.13 17.97
CA THR A 117 -7.80 -4.27 18.79
C THR A 117 -6.60 -5.20 19.07
N PRO A 118 -6.36 -5.60 20.33
CA PRO A 118 -5.37 -6.62 20.64
C PRO A 118 -5.69 -7.96 19.96
N TYR A 119 -4.66 -8.67 19.52
CA TYR A 119 -4.78 -10.03 18.99
C TYR A 119 -3.66 -10.91 19.55
N ALA A 120 -3.99 -12.18 19.80
CA ALA A 120 -3.03 -13.16 20.27
C ALA A 120 -2.51 -13.97 19.08
N VAL A 121 -1.26 -13.73 18.71
CA VAL A 121 -0.50 -14.47 17.70
C VAL A 121 0.87 -14.75 18.29
N GLU A 122 1.31 -16.01 18.23
CA GLU A 122 2.66 -16.38 18.66
C GLU A 122 3.71 -15.66 17.80
N PRO A 123 4.83 -15.20 18.39
CA PRO A 123 5.91 -14.58 17.62
C PRO A 123 6.33 -15.46 16.44
N SER A 124 6.29 -14.91 15.24
CA SER A 124 6.69 -15.60 14.02
C SER A 124 7.30 -14.62 13.00
N PRO A 125 8.13 -15.11 12.06
CA PRO A 125 8.63 -14.28 10.96
C PRO A 125 7.52 -13.71 10.06
N ALA A 126 6.33 -14.32 10.07
CA ALA A 126 5.19 -13.89 9.28
C ALA A 126 4.45 -12.67 9.86
N LEU A 127 4.84 -12.17 11.04
CA LEU A 127 4.24 -11.00 11.68
C LEU A 127 5.31 -10.03 12.17
N MET A 128 5.33 -8.83 11.60
CA MET A 128 6.15 -7.71 12.05
C MET A 128 5.30 -6.73 12.86
N SER A 129 5.61 -6.59 14.14
CA SER A 129 5.02 -5.53 14.98
C SER A 129 5.81 -4.23 14.77
N ARG A 130 5.18 -3.23 14.14
CA ARG A 130 5.73 -1.90 13.85
C ARG A 130 4.72 -0.80 14.16
N LYS A 131 3.95 -1.01 15.23
CA LYS A 131 2.80 -0.17 15.57
C LYS A 131 3.25 1.25 15.90
N VAL A 132 2.71 2.21 15.15
CA VAL A 132 2.88 3.65 15.40
C VAL A 132 1.87 4.13 16.44
N ARG A 133 0.61 3.68 16.32
CA ARG A 133 -0.45 3.95 17.30
C ARG A 133 -1.57 2.91 17.23
N TYR A 134 -2.55 2.96 18.13
CA TYR A 134 -3.74 2.11 18.08
C TYR A 134 -4.88 2.77 17.29
N GLY A 135 -4.89 2.55 15.97
CA GLY A 135 -5.89 3.09 15.03
C GLY A 135 -5.77 4.60 14.81
N THR A 136 -6.13 5.08 13.61
CA THR A 136 -6.20 6.53 13.35
C THR A 136 -7.36 7.19 14.09
N ALA A 137 -7.32 8.51 14.22
CA ALA A 137 -8.48 9.30 14.60
C ALA A 137 -9.54 9.32 13.48
N ASP A 138 -10.74 9.78 13.80
CA ASP A 138 -11.81 9.91 12.82
C ASP A 138 -11.51 11.07 11.84
N LEU A 139 -11.10 10.71 10.62
CA LEU A 139 -10.84 11.65 9.52
C LEU A 139 -12.04 12.54 9.19
N ALA A 140 -13.24 12.16 9.61
CA ALA A 140 -14.43 12.94 9.37
C ALA A 140 -14.56 14.10 10.38
N ALA A 141 -13.92 14.00 11.55
CA ALA A 141 -13.96 15.00 12.63
C ALA A 141 -12.70 15.87 12.69
N GLY A 142 -11.59 15.43 12.12
CA GLY A 142 -10.31 16.14 12.13
C GLY A 142 -9.21 15.33 11.44
N PRO A 143 -7.93 15.65 11.67
CA PRO A 143 -6.82 14.89 11.08
C PRO A 143 -6.82 13.44 11.57
N ALA A 144 -6.58 12.49 10.66
CA ALA A 144 -6.47 11.07 10.97
C ALA A 144 -5.29 10.75 11.90
N MET A 145 -4.18 11.47 11.76
CA MET A 145 -2.98 11.30 12.58
C MET A 145 -2.15 12.59 12.61
N THR A 146 -1.16 12.66 13.48
CA THR A 146 -0.20 13.78 13.45
C THR A 146 0.74 13.66 12.26
N LEU A 147 1.37 14.77 11.86
CA LEU A 147 2.38 14.75 10.79
C LEU A 147 3.59 13.87 11.16
N GLU A 148 3.94 13.80 12.45
CA GLU A 148 5.01 12.94 12.97
C GLU A 148 4.62 11.46 12.88
N GLU A 149 3.40 11.10 13.23
CA GLU A 149 2.88 9.74 13.08
C GLU A 149 2.84 9.31 11.61
N ALA A 150 2.39 10.19 10.70
CA ALA A 150 2.42 9.94 9.27
C ALA A 150 3.85 9.70 8.76
N ARG A 151 4.80 10.56 9.16
CA ARG A 151 6.23 10.39 8.83
C ARG A 151 6.76 9.06 9.31
N ARG A 152 6.48 8.73 10.58
CA ARG A 152 6.96 7.49 11.19
C ARG A 152 6.38 6.26 10.50
N ALA A 153 5.10 6.30 10.11
CA ALA A 153 4.48 5.21 9.36
C ALA A 153 5.10 5.04 7.96
N VAL A 154 5.41 6.12 7.25
CA VAL A 154 6.19 6.06 5.99
C VAL A 154 7.56 5.42 6.22
N GLU A 155 8.27 5.83 7.27
CA GLU A 155 9.58 5.24 7.61
C GLU A 155 9.49 3.75 7.96
N VAL A 156 8.44 3.30 8.65
CA VAL A 156 8.15 1.87 8.85
C VAL A 156 8.06 1.13 7.51
N GLY A 157 7.40 1.71 6.51
CA GLY A 157 7.33 1.14 5.16
C GLY A 157 8.71 0.94 4.52
N ILE A 158 9.55 1.98 4.59
CA ILE A 158 10.91 1.97 4.04
C ILE A 158 11.78 0.93 4.78
N GLU A 159 11.66 0.85 6.11
CA GLU A 159 12.38 -0.14 6.93
C GLU A 159 12.01 -1.56 6.50
N VAL A 160 10.71 -1.86 6.39
CA VAL A 160 10.22 -3.17 5.95
C VAL A 160 10.66 -3.50 4.53
N ALA A 161 10.59 -2.55 3.60
CA ALA A 161 11.08 -2.76 2.23
C ALA A 161 12.57 -3.09 2.21
N THR A 162 13.37 -2.36 2.98
CA THR A 162 14.83 -2.57 3.09
C THR A 162 15.15 -3.94 3.70
N GLU A 163 14.45 -4.32 4.77
CA GLU A 163 14.60 -5.62 5.43
C GLU A 163 14.26 -6.76 4.45
N LEU A 164 13.13 -6.69 3.74
CA LEU A 164 12.71 -7.75 2.82
C LEU A 164 13.56 -7.79 1.54
N ALA A 165 13.98 -6.66 0.99
CA ALA A 165 14.79 -6.60 -0.23
C ALA A 165 16.18 -7.24 -0.07
N ALA A 166 16.66 -7.43 1.17
CA ALA A 166 17.91 -8.13 1.43
C ALA A 166 17.85 -9.63 1.02
N GLU A 167 16.67 -10.23 1.05
CA GLU A 167 16.45 -11.67 0.82
C GLU A 167 15.53 -11.96 -0.38
N HIS A 168 14.84 -10.94 -0.90
CA HIS A 168 13.81 -11.08 -1.93
C HIS A 168 14.12 -10.26 -3.18
N GLY A 169 13.94 -10.87 -4.35
CA GLY A 169 14.10 -10.21 -5.65
C GLY A 169 12.83 -9.46 -6.13
N CYS A 170 11.72 -9.60 -5.42
CA CYS A 170 10.46 -8.92 -5.70
C CYS A 170 9.69 -8.63 -4.42
N LEU A 171 9.18 -7.42 -4.31
CA LEU A 171 8.33 -7.01 -3.22
C LEU A 171 6.92 -6.70 -3.76
N VAL A 172 5.90 -7.22 -3.08
CA VAL A 172 4.49 -7.04 -3.42
C VAL A 172 3.78 -6.45 -2.22
N THR A 173 2.96 -5.44 -2.44
CA THR A 173 2.20 -4.78 -1.38
C THR A 173 0.79 -5.33 -1.24
N GLY A 174 0.27 -5.24 -0.02
CA GLY A 174 -1.16 -5.34 0.28
C GLY A 174 -1.50 -4.56 1.53
N ASP A 175 -2.78 -4.33 1.78
CA ASP A 175 -3.28 -3.71 2.99
C ASP A 175 -4.36 -4.54 3.69
N MET A 176 -4.60 -4.21 4.95
CA MET A 176 -5.73 -4.68 5.72
C MET A 176 -6.17 -3.62 6.72
N GLY A 177 -7.41 -3.14 6.60
CA GLY A 177 -7.97 -2.23 7.59
C GLY A 177 -9.46 -2.08 7.40
N ILE A 178 -10.24 -2.36 8.44
CA ILE A 178 -11.67 -2.06 8.38
C ILE A 178 -11.87 -0.55 8.21
N THR A 179 -12.65 -0.19 7.17
CA THR A 179 -12.91 1.17 6.69
C THR A 179 -11.78 1.90 5.95
N ASN A 180 -10.66 1.22 5.66
CA ASN A 180 -9.55 1.81 4.89
C ASN A 180 -10.00 2.39 3.54
N THR A 181 -10.95 1.76 2.83
CA THR A 181 -11.46 2.27 1.53
C THR A 181 -12.11 3.66 1.58
N THR A 182 -12.59 4.09 2.75
CA THR A 182 -13.08 5.47 2.93
C THR A 182 -11.91 6.45 2.95
N ALA A 183 -10.84 6.12 3.68
CA ALA A 183 -9.60 6.89 3.68
C ALA A 183 -8.92 6.85 2.30
N SER A 184 -8.90 5.70 1.61
CA SER A 184 -8.37 5.60 0.25
C SER A 184 -9.13 6.50 -0.72
N ALA A 185 -10.47 6.53 -0.66
CA ALA A 185 -11.27 7.44 -1.48
C ALA A 185 -10.96 8.92 -1.17
N ALA A 186 -10.73 9.24 0.11
CA ALA A 186 -10.32 10.58 0.50
C ALA A 186 -8.93 10.96 -0.05
N LEU A 187 -7.95 10.05 0.02
CA LEU A 187 -6.64 10.23 -0.59
C LEU A 187 -6.76 10.40 -2.11
N VAL A 188 -7.57 9.57 -2.80
CA VAL A 188 -7.80 9.71 -4.25
C VAL A 188 -8.34 11.10 -4.60
N CYS A 189 -9.35 11.60 -3.87
CA CYS A 189 -9.87 12.95 -4.08
C CYS A 189 -8.78 14.00 -3.88
N ALA A 190 -8.06 13.97 -2.77
CA ALA A 190 -6.99 14.93 -2.46
C ALA A 190 -5.86 14.93 -3.50
N PHE A 191 -5.46 13.76 -3.99
CA PHE A 191 -4.37 13.62 -4.95
C PHE A 191 -4.80 13.75 -6.42
N THR A 192 -6.08 13.79 -6.75
CA THR A 192 -6.53 13.86 -8.17
C THR A 192 -7.52 14.99 -8.46
N GLY A 193 -8.16 15.55 -7.44
CA GLY A 193 -9.28 16.47 -7.59
C GLY A 193 -10.58 15.78 -8.02
N ALA A 194 -10.64 14.45 -7.98
CA ALA A 194 -11.85 13.71 -8.29
C ALA A 194 -13.00 14.06 -7.34
N ASP A 195 -14.21 14.02 -7.86
CA ASP A 195 -15.42 14.19 -7.06
C ASP A 195 -15.58 13.04 -6.02
N PRO A 196 -15.94 13.34 -4.76
CA PRO A 196 -16.15 12.32 -3.73
C PRO A 196 -17.11 11.20 -4.11
N ALA A 197 -18.18 11.49 -4.86
CA ALA A 197 -19.13 10.47 -5.30
C ALA A 197 -18.52 9.56 -6.37
N ALA A 198 -17.62 10.07 -7.21
CA ALA A 198 -16.91 9.29 -8.22
C ALA A 198 -15.78 8.43 -7.62
N ALA A 199 -15.08 8.94 -6.61
CA ALA A 199 -13.98 8.22 -5.95
C ALA A 199 -14.44 7.16 -4.94
N THR A 200 -15.66 7.28 -4.42
CA THR A 200 -16.16 6.41 -3.35
C THR A 200 -16.87 5.18 -3.91
N GLY A 201 -16.27 4.00 -3.68
CA GLY A 201 -16.88 2.72 -4.02
C GLY A 201 -17.59 2.02 -2.84
N ARG A 202 -18.27 0.91 -3.15
CA ARG A 202 -18.98 0.08 -2.15
C ARG A 202 -18.06 -0.71 -1.20
N GLY A 203 -16.76 -0.78 -1.47
CA GLY A 203 -15.82 -1.57 -0.66
C GLY A 203 -16.29 -3.02 -0.55
N THR A 204 -16.55 -3.48 0.68
CA THR A 204 -17.02 -4.84 1.01
C THR A 204 -18.51 -5.10 0.68
N GLY A 205 -19.06 -4.40 -0.32
CA GLY A 205 -20.42 -4.62 -0.83
C GLY A 205 -21.52 -3.90 -0.04
N VAL A 206 -21.25 -2.70 0.48
CA VAL A 206 -22.22 -1.94 1.30
C VAL A 206 -23.46 -1.49 0.50
N ASP A 207 -24.57 -1.27 1.21
CA ASP A 207 -25.84 -0.78 0.66
C ASP A 207 -25.80 0.71 0.26
N ASP A 208 -26.86 1.19 -0.40
CA ASP A 208 -26.95 2.57 -0.89
C ASP A 208 -26.90 3.63 0.23
N PRO A 209 -27.60 3.45 1.37
CA PRO A 209 -27.48 4.37 2.50
C PRO A 209 -26.05 4.46 3.05
N THR A 210 -25.35 3.33 3.18
CA THR A 210 -23.97 3.32 3.66
C THR A 210 -23.02 3.97 2.64
N LEU A 211 -23.24 3.74 1.34
CA LEU A 211 -22.49 4.41 0.29
C LEU A 211 -22.68 5.93 0.34
N ALA A 212 -23.92 6.41 0.47
CA ALA A 212 -24.19 7.85 0.59
C ALA A 212 -23.47 8.46 1.80
N ARG A 213 -23.46 7.75 2.94
CA ARG A 213 -22.71 8.17 4.14
C ARG A 213 -21.20 8.22 3.90
N LYS A 214 -20.64 7.23 3.18
CA LYS A 214 -19.22 7.25 2.79
C LYS A 214 -18.90 8.50 1.96
N VAL A 215 -19.72 8.82 0.97
CA VAL A 215 -19.53 10.00 0.11
C VAL A 215 -19.53 11.29 0.93
N GLU A 216 -20.47 11.43 1.86
CA GLU A 216 -20.54 12.61 2.75
C GLU A 216 -19.28 12.74 3.62
N VAL A 217 -18.84 11.63 4.23
CA VAL A 217 -17.62 11.58 5.05
C VAL A 217 -16.39 11.97 4.23
N VAL A 218 -16.24 11.41 3.02
CA VAL A 218 -15.13 11.72 2.11
C VAL A 218 -15.16 13.20 1.70
N ALA A 219 -16.33 13.74 1.37
CA ALA A 219 -16.49 15.16 1.02
C ALA A 219 -16.09 16.08 2.19
N ARG A 220 -16.53 15.77 3.41
CA ARG A 220 -16.20 16.54 4.62
C ARG A 220 -14.72 16.53 4.94
N ALA A 221 -14.06 15.38 4.76
CA ALA A 221 -12.61 15.26 4.95
C ALA A 221 -11.83 16.06 3.90
N ASN A 222 -12.20 15.92 2.62
CA ASN A 222 -11.52 16.62 1.52
C ASN A 222 -11.71 18.13 1.54
N ALA A 223 -12.79 18.65 2.15
CA ALA A 223 -12.94 20.08 2.34
C ALA A 223 -11.79 20.73 3.15
N ARG A 224 -11.03 19.93 3.92
CA ARG A 224 -9.84 20.37 4.67
C ARG A 224 -8.53 20.19 3.89
N VAL A 225 -8.59 19.60 2.69
CA VAL A 225 -7.46 19.42 1.76
C VAL A 225 -7.80 20.10 0.43
N PRO A 226 -7.85 21.44 0.39
CA PRO A 226 -8.41 22.17 -0.75
C PRO A 226 -7.52 22.17 -2.00
N GLU A 227 -6.23 21.87 -1.85
CA GLU A 227 -5.26 21.93 -2.93
C GLU A 227 -4.54 20.59 -3.10
N ARG A 228 -4.27 20.23 -4.35
CA ARG A 228 -3.50 19.05 -4.69
C ARG A 228 -2.07 19.21 -4.16
N PRO A 229 -1.51 18.24 -3.42
CA PRO A 229 -0.14 18.34 -2.92
C PRO A 229 0.87 18.29 -4.07
N THR A 230 1.81 19.23 -4.09
CA THR A 230 2.88 19.32 -5.11
C THR A 230 4.28 19.12 -4.55
N THR A 231 4.42 18.93 -3.24
CA THR A 231 5.69 18.64 -2.56
C THR A 231 5.57 17.39 -1.69
N PRO A 232 6.67 16.71 -1.37
CA PRO A 232 6.66 15.58 -0.43
C PRO A 232 6.06 15.94 0.94
N GLU A 233 6.33 17.14 1.46
CA GLU A 233 5.78 17.61 2.73
C GLU A 233 4.27 17.82 2.66
N ALA A 234 3.77 18.36 1.54
CA ALA A 234 2.33 18.50 1.32
C ALA A 234 1.66 17.13 1.18
N ALA A 235 2.27 16.19 0.46
CA ALA A 235 1.76 14.82 0.34
C ALA A 235 1.69 14.11 1.71
N LEU A 236 2.69 14.33 2.57
CA LEU A 236 2.71 13.82 3.93
C LEU A 236 1.62 14.47 4.81
N ALA A 237 1.37 15.77 4.63
CA ALA A 237 0.27 16.46 5.32
C ALA A 237 -1.10 15.91 4.89
N VAL A 238 -1.29 15.57 3.60
CA VAL A 238 -2.50 14.91 3.11
C VAL A 238 -2.68 13.52 3.75
N LEU A 239 -1.61 12.73 3.84
CA LEU A 239 -1.64 11.44 4.54
C LEU A 239 -2.02 11.61 6.02
N ALA A 240 -1.48 12.63 6.69
CA ALA A 240 -1.81 12.93 8.08
C ALA A 240 -3.29 13.35 8.26
N GLU A 241 -3.82 14.11 7.31
CA GLU A 241 -5.18 14.65 7.39
C GLU A 241 -6.26 13.59 7.12
N VAL A 242 -6.12 12.80 6.05
CA VAL A 242 -7.20 11.90 5.56
C VAL A 242 -6.78 10.45 5.31
N GLY A 243 -5.53 10.10 5.60
CA GLY A 243 -4.97 8.77 5.32
C GLY A 243 -5.15 7.74 6.44
N GLY A 244 -4.45 6.61 6.27
CA GLY A 244 -4.30 5.54 7.26
C GLY A 244 -2.83 5.29 7.57
N LEU A 245 -2.54 4.65 8.71
CA LEU A 245 -1.16 4.31 9.08
C LEU A 245 -0.59 3.28 8.10
N GLU A 246 -1.41 2.32 7.69
CA GLU A 246 -1.07 1.34 6.66
C GLU A 246 -0.93 1.97 5.27
N HIS A 247 -1.72 3.01 4.94
CA HIS A 247 -1.52 3.76 3.70
C HIS A 247 -0.18 4.49 3.68
N ALA A 248 0.19 5.12 4.80
CA ALA A 248 1.49 5.78 4.93
C ALA A 248 2.64 4.78 4.85
N ALA A 249 2.53 3.62 5.51
CA ALA A 249 3.53 2.55 5.40
C ALA A 249 3.61 1.96 3.99
N LEU A 250 2.49 1.78 3.29
CA LEU A 250 2.49 1.39 1.88
C LEU A 250 3.23 2.38 0.99
N ALA A 251 3.01 3.68 1.19
CA ALA A 251 3.74 4.71 0.46
C ALA A 251 5.24 4.59 0.72
N GLY A 252 5.63 4.38 1.99
CA GLY A 252 7.02 4.13 2.36
C GLY A 252 7.62 2.87 1.76
N PHE A 253 6.85 1.79 1.66
CA PHE A 253 7.32 0.52 1.10
C PHE A 253 7.57 0.58 -0.42
N VAL A 254 6.93 1.53 -1.11
CA VAL A 254 7.11 1.78 -2.54
C VAL A 254 8.30 2.71 -2.82
N LEU A 255 8.72 3.53 -1.85
CA LEU A 255 9.87 4.43 -1.95
C LEU A 255 11.20 3.68 -1.80
#